data_AF-A0A2P5WPR4-F1
#
_entry.id   AF-A0A2P5WPR4-F1
#
_cell.length_a   1.000
_cell.length_b   1.000
_cell.length_c   1.000
_cell.angle_alpha   90.00
_cell.angle_beta   90.00
_cell.angle_gamma   90.00
#
_symmetry.space_group_name_H-M   'P 1'
#
loop_
_entity.id
_entity.type
_entity.pdbx_description
1 polymer ?
#
loop_
_entity_poly.entity_id
_entity_poly.type
_entity_poly.pdbx_seq_one_letter_code
_entity_poly.pdbx_strand_id
1 'polypeptide(L)' 'MLTPKDYIGSLMELAQDRRGEFKEMKYITENRASIIYELPLAEMVGDFFDQLKSRSKGYASMEYTFIG' A
#
# COMPACT_ATOMS: atom_id res chain seq x y z
N MET A 1 0.31 -3.50 3.72
CA MET A 1 1.21 -2.33 3.85
C MET A 1 0.98 -1.66 5.21
N LEU A 2 2.02 -1.48 6.02
CA LEU A 2 1.96 -0.73 7.28
C LEU A 2 2.52 0.67 7.04
N THR A 3 1.72 1.70 7.30
CA THR A 3 2.13 3.10 7.08
C THR A 3 1.45 4.03 8.10
N PRO A 4 2.03 5.20 8.40
CA PRO A 4 1.33 6.22 9.15
C PRO A 4 0.07 6.70 8.43
N LYS A 5 -0.96 7.08 9.19
CA LYS A 5 -2.26 7.53 8.65
C LYS A 5 -2.13 8.72 7.68
N ASP A 6 -1.14 9.58 7.91
CA ASP A 6 -0.78 10.71 7.07
C ASP A 6 -0.51 10.32 5.60
N TYR A 7 0.09 9.14 5.37
CA TYR A 7 0.48 8.67 4.04
C TYR A 7 -0.47 7.62 3.45
N ILE A 8 -1.48 7.18 4.21
CA ILE A 8 -2.44 6.16 3.75
C ILE A 8 -3.22 6.64 2.53
N GLY A 9 -3.69 7.89 2.52
CA GLY A 9 -4.44 8.44 1.39
C GLY A 9 -3.66 8.33 0.08
N SER A 10 -2.40 8.79 0.08
CA SER A 10 -1.49 8.71 -1.06
C SER A 10 -1.23 7.28 -1.54
N LEU A 11 -1.24 6.30 -0.62
CA LEU A 11 -1.08 4.87 -0.93
C LEU A 11 -2.36 4.26 -1.49
N MET A 12 -3.52 4.66 -0.99
CA MET A 12 -4.83 4.23 -1.51
C MET A 12 -5.01 4.74 -2.94
N GLU A 13 -4.70 6.01 -3.22
CA GLU A 13 -4.71 6.54 -4.59
C GLU A 13 -3.77 5.77 -5.52
N LEU A 14 -2.54 5.47 -5.07
CA LEU A 14 -1.58 4.70 -5.87
C LEU A 14 -2.09 3.28 -6.18
N ALA A 15 -2.66 2.60 -5.18
CA ALA A 15 -3.22 1.28 -5.39
C ALA A 15 -4.44 1.33 -6.31
N GLN A 16 -5.29 2.34 -6.17
CA GLN A 16 -6.51 2.48 -6.97
C GLN A 16 -6.23 2.83 -8.44
N ASP A 17 -5.20 3.65 -8.71
CA ASP A 17 -4.71 3.94 -10.07
C ASP A 17 -4.25 2.67 -10.80
N ARG A 18 -3.64 1.74 -10.04
CA ARG A 18 -3.14 0.43 -10.50
C ARG A 18 -4.23 -0.65 -10.58
N ARG A 19 -5.51 -0.27 -10.57
CA ARG A 19 -6.68 -1.18 -10.49
C ARG A 19 -6.63 -2.11 -9.27
N GLY A 20 -6.08 -1.62 -8.17
CA GLY A 20 -6.04 -2.32 -6.91
C GLY A 20 -7.41 -2.38 -6.26
N GLU A 21 -7.80 -3.57 -5.84
CA GLU A 21 -9.00 -3.78 -5.05
C GLU A 21 -8.66 -3.65 -3.56
N PHE A 22 -9.39 -2.77 -2.88
CA PHE A 22 -9.27 -2.63 -1.44
C PHE A 22 -9.86 -3.86 -0.75
N LYS A 23 -9.04 -4.58 0.02
CA LYS A 23 -9.51 -5.75 0.78
C LYS A 23 -9.82 -5.42 2.21
N GLU A 24 -8.85 -4.86 2.91
CA GLU A 24 -8.99 -4.65 4.35
C GLU A 24 -8.11 -3.49 4.83
N MET A 25 -8.60 -2.77 5.82
CA MET A 25 -7.84 -1.76 6.55
C MET A 25 -7.95 -2.04 8.04
N LYS A 26 -6.80 -2.17 8.70
CA LYS A 26 -6.69 -2.43 10.12
C LYS A 26 -5.88 -1.34 10.80
N TYR A 27 -6.48 -0.63 11.75
CA TYR A 27 -5.78 0.37 12.54
C TYR A 27 -4.95 -0.33 13.63
N ILE A 28 -3.63 -0.16 13.59
CA ILE A 28 -2.70 -0.75 14.57
C ILE A 28 -2.48 0.22 15.74
N THR A 29 -2.47 1.52 15.47
CA THR A 29 -2.30 2.59 16.45
C THR A 29 -3.00 3.84 15.94
N GLU A 30 -3.24 4.84 16.79
CA GLU A 30 -3.84 6.12 16.40
C GLU A 30 -3.14 6.78 15.19
N ASN A 31 -1.82 6.62 15.11
CA ASN A 31 -1.01 7.15 14.01
C ASN A 31 -0.60 6.12 12.95
N ARG A 32 -0.94 4.83 13.07
CA ARG A 32 -0.51 3.77 12.13
C ARG A 32 -1.68 2.87 11.74
N ALA A 33 -1.85 2.66 10.44
CA ALA A 33 -2.76 1.64 9.95
C ALA A 33 -2.06 0.70 8.96
N SER A 34 -2.57 -0.52 8.93
CA SER A 34 -2.27 -1.53 7.93
C SER A 34 -3.37 -1.54 6.89
N ILE A 35 -3.01 -1.47 5.61
CA ILE A 35 -3.93 -1.62 4.49
C ILE A 35 -3.56 -2.86 3.67
N ILE A 36 -4.55 -3.60 3.20
CA ILE A 36 -4.42 -4.78 2.35
C ILE A 36 -5.13 -4.44 1.05
N TYR A 37 -4.38 -4.49 -0.04
CA TYR A 37 -4.85 -4.28 -1.40
C TYR A 37 -4.47 -5.49 -2.24
N GLU A 38 -5.39 -5.92 -3.09
CA GLU A 38 -5.15 -6.89 -4.14
C GLU A 38 -4.86 -6.16 -5.43
N LEU A 39 -3.69 -6.41 -6.00
CA LEU A 39 -3.23 -5.79 -7.25
C LEU A 39 -2.78 -6.90 -8.19
N PRO A 40 -3.07 -6.80 -9.49
CA PRO A 40 -2.51 -7.73 -10.47
C PRO A 40 -0.98 -7.59 -10.49
N LEU A 41 -0.26 -8.71 -10.51
CA LEU A 41 1.19 -8.76 -10.40
C LEU A 41 1.90 -7.91 -11.47
N ALA A 42 1.30 -7.81 -12.66
CA ALA A 42 1.77 -6.98 -13.77
C ALA A 42 1.97 -5.49 -13.39
N GLU A 43 1.16 -4.97 -12.47
CA GLU A 43 1.20 -3.57 -12.03
C GLU A 43 2.17 -3.34 -10.86
N MET A 44 2.58 -4.40 -10.17
CA MET A 44 3.46 -4.35 -8.98
C MET A 44 4.96 -4.37 -9.29
N VAL A 45 5.36 -4.94 -10.43
CA VAL A 45 6.76 -5.33 -10.72
C VAL A 45 7.73 -4.16 -10.93
N GLY A 46 7.26 -2.94 -11.20
CA GLY A 46 8.13 -1.81 -11.56
C GLY A 46 8.17 -0.69 -10.53
N ASP A 47 7.15 0.16 -10.56
CA ASP A 47 7.20 1.50 -9.97
C ASP A 47 6.53 1.57 -8.59
N PHE A 48 5.78 0.53 -8.22
CA PHE A 48 4.99 0.51 -6.99
C PHE A 48 5.86 0.63 -5.74
N PHE A 49 7.00 -0.08 -5.71
CA PHE A 49 7.91 -0.07 -4.56
C PHE A 49 8.64 1.26 -4.40
N ASP A 50 9.01 1.89 -5.51
CA ASP A 50 9.67 3.21 -5.51
C ASP A 50 8.69 4.31 -5.08
N GLN A 51 7.47 4.32 -5.66
CA GLN A 51 6.43 5.25 -5.25
C GLN A 51 5.98 5.05 -3.81
N LEU A 52 5.89 3.81 -3.33
CA LEU A 52 5.56 3.52 -1.94
C LEU A 52 6.63 4.09 -0.99
N LYS A 53 7.91 3.90 -1.28
CA LYS A 53 9.00 4.49 -0.47
C LYS A 53 9.03 6.02 -0.56
N SER A 54 8.86 6.57 -1.76
CA SER A 54 8.87 8.01 -2.00
C SER A 54 7.73 8.72 -1.27
N ARG A 55 6.50 8.19 -1.40
CA ARG A 55 5.29 8.75 -0.75
C ARG A 55 5.28 8.57 0.76
N SER A 56 5.91 7.52 1.28
CA SER A 56 6.00 7.27 2.72
C SER A 56 7.28 7.76 3.38
N LYS A 57 8.16 8.45 2.65
CA LYS A 57 9.52 8.83 3.11
C LYS A 57 10.31 7.63 3.71
N GLY A 58 10.07 6.42 3.22
CA GLY A 58 10.67 5.19 3.72
C GLY A 58 10.09 4.63 5.03
N TYR A 59 9.00 5.20 5.54
CA TYR A 59 8.32 4.70 6.74
C TYR A 59 7.27 3.61 6.46
N ALA A 60 6.88 3.39 5.20
CA ALA A 60 5.94 2.33 4.86
C ALA A 60 6.66 1.00 4.57
N SER A 61 6.18 -0.07 5.21
CA SER A 61 6.55 -1.44 4.87
C SER A 61 5.42 -2.10 4.10
N MET A 62 5.75 -2.80 3.03
CA MET A 62 4.81 -3.62 2.27
C MET A 62 5.22 -5.08 2.37
N GLU A 63 4.26 -5.92 2.74
CA GLU A 63 4.29 -7.35 2.46
C GLU A 63 3.26 -7.62 1.38
N TYR A 64 3.64 -8.41 0.38
CA TYR A 64 2.74 -8.93 -0.64
C TYR A 64 2.73 -10.46 -0.54
N THR A 65 1.55 -11.03 -0.70
CA THR A 65 1.37 -12.48 -0.78
C THR A 65 0.80 -12.79 -2.15
N PHE A 66 1.43 -13.73 -2.86
CA PHE A 66 0.86 -14.23 -4.10
C PHE A 66 -0.32 -15.14 -3.76
N ILE A 67 -1.52 -14.67 -4.10
CA ILE A 67 -2.75 -15.47 -4.13
C ILE A 67 -2.89 -15.99 -5.55
N GLY A 68 -2.43 -17.22 -5.77
CA GLY A 68 -2.41 -17.88 -7.08
C GLY A 68 -3.79 -18.30 -7.56
#